data_AF-A0A519Q525-F1
#
_entry.id   AF-A0A519Q525-F1
#
_cell.length_a   1.000
_cell.length_b   1.000
_cell.length_c   1.000
_cell.angle_alpha   90.00
_cell.angle_beta   90.00
_cell.angle_gamma   90.00
#
_symmetry.space_group_name_H-M   'P 1'
#
loop_
_entity.id
_entity.type
_entity.pdbx_description
1 polymer ?
#
loop_
_entity_poly.entity_id
_entity_poly.type
_entity_poly.pdbx_seq_one_letter_code
_entity_poly.pdbx_strand_id
1 'polypeptide(L)'
;MSLQAYKAAASRTETPRELEYRLFGQVTRALMSAAEAPSTDVKTRIDALDWNRRLWTTLATDCSDPDNALAKPMRAQIISISLFVSRHSSAV
;
A
#
# COMPACT_ATOMS: atom_id res chain seq x y z
N MET A 1 16.38 2.22 25.20
CA MET A 1 15.68 1.08 24.58
C MET A 1 15.19 1.51 23.20
N SER A 2 15.68 0.88 22.14
CA SER A 2 15.52 1.40 20.78
C SER A 2 14.08 1.25 20.27
N LEU A 3 13.59 2.28 19.57
CA LEU A 3 12.27 2.32 18.92
C LEU A 3 12.07 1.12 17.96
N GLN A 4 13.16 0.54 17.47
CA GLN A 4 13.17 -0.70 16.68
C GLN A 4 12.75 -1.94 17.48
N ALA A 5 13.18 -2.08 18.73
CA ALA A 5 12.78 -3.21 19.59
C ALA A 5 11.27 -3.15 19.91
N TYR A 6 10.73 -1.94 20.07
CA TYR A 6 9.29 -1.73 20.27
C TYR A 6 8.49 -2.03 19.00
N LYS A 7 8.96 -1.59 17.82
CA LYS A 7 8.35 -1.93 16.52
C LYS A 7 8.37 -3.45 16.26
N ALA A 8 9.46 -4.13 16.60
CA ALA A 8 9.62 -5.57 16.43
C ALA A 8 8.78 -6.38 17.44
N ALA A 9 8.60 -5.87 18.66
CA ALA A 9 7.72 -6.46 19.66
C ALA A 9 6.23 -6.26 19.30
N ALA A 10 5.86 -5.05 18.85
CA ALA A 10 4.50 -4.75 18.41
C ALA A 10 4.07 -5.64 17.24
N SER A 11 4.95 -5.90 16.27
CA SER A 11 4.67 -6.82 15.15
C SER A 11 4.45 -8.27 15.54
N ARG A 12 4.83 -8.71 16.76
CA ARG A 12 4.55 -10.08 17.26
C ARG A 12 3.13 -10.27 17.80
N THR A 13 2.40 -9.18 18.03
CA THR A 13 1.04 -9.16 18.61
C THR A 13 -0.02 -8.60 17.66
N GLU A 14 0.38 -8.03 16.52
CA GLU A 14 -0.54 -7.53 15.51
C GLU A 14 -1.24 -8.69 14.79
N THR A 15 -2.57 -8.60 14.69
CA THR A 15 -3.36 -9.45 13.81
C THR A 15 -3.07 -9.10 12.34
N PRO A 16 -3.30 -10.02 11.38
CA PRO A 16 -3.11 -9.73 9.95
C PRO A 16 -3.83 -8.45 9.48
N ARG A 17 -5.04 -8.21 10.00
CA ARG A 17 -5.82 -7.01 9.69
C ARG A 17 -5.18 -5.72 10.22
N GLU A 18 -4.59 -5.73 11.41
CA GLU A 18 -3.88 -4.58 11.96
C GLU A 18 -2.60 -4.29 11.16
N LEU A 19 -1.92 -5.33 10.69
CA LEU A 19 -0.75 -5.20 9.83
C LEU A 19 -1.11 -4.57 8.48
N GLU A 20 -2.20 -5.02 7.85
CA GLU A 20 -2.74 -4.41 6.63
C GLU A 20 -3.10 -2.94 6.84
N TYR A 21 -3.86 -2.63 7.91
CA TYR A 21 -4.24 -1.27 8.25
C TYR A 21 -3.02 -0.36 8.45
N ARG A 22 -2.01 -0.85 9.17
CA ARG A 22 -0.76 -0.11 9.38
C ARG A 22 -0.02 0.11 8.07
N LEU A 23 0.01 -0.88 7.17
CA LEU A 23 0.65 -0.76 5.86
C LEU A 23 -0.06 0.31 5.01
N PHE A 24 -1.40 0.29 4.94
CA PHE A 24 -2.17 1.35 4.29
C PHE A 24 -1.83 2.72 4.86
N GLY A 25 -1.82 2.87 6.19
CA GLY A 25 -1.48 4.13 6.84
C GLY A 25 -0.06 4.62 6.53
N GLN A 26 0.91 3.71 6.37
CA GLN A 26 2.28 4.09 6.02
C GLN A 26 2.39 4.53 4.56
N VAL A 27 1.78 3.80 3.63
CA VAL A 27 1.77 4.15 2.20
C VAL A 27 1.04 5.47 1.97
N THR A 28 -0.12 5.68 2.58
CA THR A 28 -0.87 6.94 2.46
C THR A 28 -0.06 8.13 2.97
N ARG A 29 0.62 7.99 4.12
CA ARG A 29 1.51 9.05 4.62
C ARG A 29 2.66 9.34 3.66
N ALA A 30 3.27 8.32 3.06
CA ALA A 30 4.33 8.51 2.08
C ALA A 30 3.84 9.27 0.84
N LEU A 31 2.63 8.96 0.34
CA LEU A 31 2.01 9.70 -0.77
C LEU A 31 1.70 11.16 -0.40
N MET A 32 1.21 11.41 0.81
CA MET A 32 0.98 12.79 1.30
C MET A 32 2.29 13.58 1.35
N SER A 33 3.35 13.01 1.91
CA SER A 33 4.67 13.65 1.93
C SER A 33 5.22 13.88 0.52
N ALA A 34 5.02 12.95 -0.41
CA ALA A 34 5.41 13.11 -1.81
C ALA A 34 4.62 14.22 -2.54
N ALA A 35 3.36 14.44 -2.17
CA ALA A 35 2.54 15.53 -2.71
C ALA A 35 3.04 16.90 -2.24
N GLU A 36 3.53 17.00 -1.00
CA GLU A 36 4.09 18.23 -0.42
C GLU A 36 5.56 18.47 -0.79
N ALA A 37 6.26 17.46 -1.31
CA ALA A 37 7.66 17.56 -1.67
C ALA A 37 7.91 18.60 -2.79
N PRO A 38 9.08 19.26 -2.84
CA PRO A 38 9.45 20.16 -3.94
C PRO A 38 9.41 19.45 -5.30
N SER A 39 9.12 20.16 -6.39
CA SER A 39 9.09 19.58 -7.75
C SER A 39 10.41 18.91 -8.15
N THR A 40 11.53 19.37 -7.59
CA THR A 40 12.87 18.81 -7.80
C THR A 40 13.13 17.50 -7.05
N ASP A 41 12.36 17.18 -6.01
CA ASP A 41 12.49 15.92 -5.28
C ASP A 41 11.69 14.80 -5.97
N VAL A 42 12.20 14.39 -7.13
CA VAL A 42 11.63 13.31 -7.93
C VAL A 42 11.77 11.97 -7.23
N LYS A 43 12.85 11.77 -6.46
CA LYS A 43 13.10 10.50 -5.75
C LYS A 43 11.99 10.20 -4.75
N THR A 44 11.63 11.15 -3.88
CA THR A 44 10.57 10.97 -2.88
C THR A 44 9.24 10.62 -3.55
N ARG A 45 8.93 11.22 -4.70
CA ARG A 45 7.72 10.90 -5.47
C ARG A 45 7.75 9.49 -6.04
N ILE A 46 8.84 9.12 -6.73
CA ILE A 46 8.97 7.79 -7.34
C ILE A 46 8.88 6.70 -6.26
N ASP A 47 9.58 6.87 -5.14
CA ASP A 47 9.56 5.89 -4.04
C ASP A 47 8.14 5.71 -3.47
N ALA A 48 7.40 6.79 -3.25
CA ALA A 48 6.03 6.73 -2.73
C ALA A 48 5.05 6.12 -3.75
N LEU A 49 5.17 6.48 -5.03
CA LEU A 49 4.33 5.95 -6.10
C LEU A 49 4.60 4.45 -6.33
N ASP A 50 5.87 4.02 -6.36
CA ASP A 50 6.23 2.60 -6.48
C ASP A 50 5.65 1.79 -5.31
N TRP A 51 5.81 2.28 -4.08
CA TRP A 51 5.30 1.58 -2.91
C TRP A 51 3.77 1.43 -2.95
N ASN A 52 3.06 2.48 -3.34
CA ASN A 52 1.61 2.42 -3.52
C ASN A 52 1.19 1.44 -4.62
N ARG A 53 1.89 1.43 -5.76
CA ARG A 53 1.62 0.45 -6.83
C ARG A 53 1.81 -0.97 -6.33
N ARG A 54 2.92 -1.26 -5.65
CA ARG A 54 3.22 -2.59 -5.11
C ARG A 54 2.19 -3.07 -4.11
N LEU A 55 1.71 -2.20 -3.23
CA LEU A 55 0.62 -2.51 -2.31
C LEU A 55 -0.62 -2.97 -3.07
N TRP A 56 -1.11 -2.15 -4.00
CA TRP A 56 -2.34 -2.46 -4.73
C TRP A 56 -2.19 -3.62 -5.72
N THR A 57 -1.02 -3.82 -6.32
CA THR A 57 -0.75 -5.00 -7.15
C THR A 57 -0.80 -6.27 -6.30
N THR A 58 -0.19 -6.26 -5.11
CA THR A 58 -0.22 -7.43 -4.20
C THR A 58 -1.65 -7.79 -3.82
N LEU A 59 -2.48 -6.81 -3.44
CA LEU A 59 -3.89 -7.02 -3.10
C LEU A 59 -4.70 -7.52 -4.30
N ALA A 60 -4.44 -7.00 -5.50
CA ALA A 60 -5.11 -7.46 -6.71
C ALA A 60 -4.72 -8.90 -7.08
N THR A 61 -3.46 -9.28 -6.90
CA THR A 61 -3.00 -10.66 -7.09
C THR A 61 -3.70 -11.59 -6.11
N ASP A 62 -3.76 -11.26 -4.83
CA ASP A 62 -4.49 -12.05 -3.83
C ASP A 62 -5.99 -12.15 -4.15
N CYS A 63 -6.61 -11.03 -4.55
CA CYS A 63 -8.01 -11.00 -4.99
C CYS A 63 -8.25 -11.69 -6.35
N SER A 64 -7.21 -12.04 -7.11
CA SER A 64 -7.36 -12.81 -8.35
C SER A 64 -7.45 -14.31 -8.08
N ASP A 65 -6.98 -14.77 -6.92
CA ASP A 65 -7.01 -16.17 -6.53
C ASP A 65 -8.47 -16.67 -6.38
N PRO A 66 -8.88 -17.76 -7.07
CA PRO A 66 -10.21 -18.35 -6.91
C PRO A 66 -10.58 -18.65 -5.45
N ASP A 67 -9.60 -19.02 -4.61
CA ASP A 67 -9.78 -19.42 -3.21
C ASP A 67 -9.83 -18.23 -2.24
N ASN A 68 -9.73 -16.99 -2.73
CA ASN A 68 -9.85 -15.79 -1.90
C ASN A 68 -11.23 -15.72 -1.24
N ALA A 69 -11.24 -15.56 0.09
CA ALA A 69 -12.45 -15.60 0.92
C ALA A 69 -13.39 -14.40 0.74
N LEU A 70 -12.96 -13.33 0.06
CA LEU A 70 -13.82 -12.17 -0.21
C LEU A 70 -14.86 -12.48 -1.29
N ALA A 71 -16.03 -11.85 -1.17
CA ALA A 71 -17.06 -11.95 -2.20
C ALA A 71 -16.55 -11.42 -3.56
N LYS A 72 -16.94 -12.08 -4.66
CA LYS A 72 -16.54 -11.72 -6.03
C LYS A 72 -16.67 -10.22 -6.35
N PRO A 73 -17.76 -9.52 -5.97
CA PRO A 73 -17.89 -8.09 -6.24
C PRO A 73 -16.81 -7.24 -5.53
N MET A 74 -16.45 -7.61 -4.30
CA MET A 74 -15.42 -6.90 -3.51
C MET A 74 -14.04 -7.09 -4.14
N ARG A 75 -13.71 -8.33 -4.53
CA ARG A 75 -12.46 -8.65 -5.22
C ARG A 75 -12.31 -7.86 -6.51
N ALA A 76 -13.38 -7.77 -7.30
CA ALA A 76 -13.41 -6.98 -8.54
C ALA A 76 -13.15 -5.48 -8.29
N GLN A 77 -13.68 -4.91 -7.21
CA GLN A 77 -13.43 -3.52 -6.83
C GLN A 77 -11.95 -3.29 -6.45
N ILE A 78 -11.35 -4.19 -5.67
CA ILE A 78 -9.93 -4.12 -5.29
C ILE A 78 -9.03 -4.17 -6.55
N ILE A 79 -9.31 -5.10 -7.46
CA ILE A 79 -8.58 -5.21 -8.74
C ILE A 79 -8.74 -3.92 -9.55
N SER A 80 -9.95 -3.35 -9.63
CA SER A 80 -10.21 -2.09 -10.32
C SER A 80 -9.38 -0.92 -9.75
N ILE A 81 -9.26 -0.82 -8.42
CA ILE A 81 -8.42 0.21 -7.79
C ILE A 81 -6.95 0.02 -8.16
N SER A 82 -6.46 -1.22 -8.18
CA SER A 82 -5.08 -1.52 -8.58
C SER A 82 -4.76 -1.10 -10.02
N LEU A 83 -5.70 -1.32 -10.94
CA LEU A 83 -5.60 -0.84 -12.32
C LEU A 83 -5.59 0.69 -12.39
N PHE A 84 -6.47 1.35 -11.64
CA PHE A 84 -6.50 2.81 -11.54
C PHE A 84 -5.17 3.36 -11.03
N VAL A 85 -4.65 2.83 -9.91
CA VAL A 85 -3.38 3.25 -9.30
C VAL A 85 -2.23 3.08 -10.29
N SER A 86 -2.13 1.92 -10.93
CA SER A 86 -1.07 1.66 -11.92
C SER A 86 -1.09 2.65 -13.08
N ARG A 87 -2.29 2.97 -13.61
CA ARG A 87 -2.45 3.95 -14.68
C ARG A 87 -2.12 5.37 -14.20
N HIS A 88 -2.67 5.78 -13.06
CA HIS A 88 -2.50 7.13 -12.55
C HIS A 88 -1.04 7.41 -12.17
N SER A 89 -0.37 6.49 -11.46
CA SER A 89 1.04 6.61 -11.11
C SER A 89 2.00 6.57 -12.30
N SER A 90 1.54 6.23 -13.51
CA SER A 90 2.37 6.31 -14.73
C SER A 90 2.22 7.65 -15.45
N ALA A 91 1.20 8.44 -15.10
CA ALA A 91 0.87 9.72 -15.73
C ALA A 91 1.32 10.94 -14.92
N VAL A 92 1.68 10.73 -13.65
CA VAL A 92 2.18 11.74 -12.70
C VAL A 92 3.70 11.59 -12.59
#